data_AF-A0A818CI51-F1
#
_entry.id   AF-A0A818CI51-F1
#
_cell.length_a   1.000
_cell.length_b   1.000
_cell.length_c   1.000
_cell.angle_alpha   90.00
_cell.angle_beta   90.00
_cell.angle_gamma   90.00
#
_symmetry.space_group_name_H-M   'P 1'
#
loop_
_entity.id
_entity.type
_entity.pdbx_description
1 polymer ?
#
loop_
_entity_poly.entity_id
_entity_poly.type
_entity_poly.pdbx_seq_one_letter_code
_entity_poly.pdbx_strand_id
1 'polypeptide(L)'
;MFSLLHSQYINNEGFLIFIQAAHNLGENVCIDFILHYQSLQELKNNLESALGLQQGQFPEPAIEEKILKLIILLIKCSGISSEQHLMYSVTQLVQRKDQKNIQPSVEYIVRLLLDVPCFEIEQVGESSSMQLKPAFQKYESLRRVYDSKIIEMAMQCGFYMPPEQWSLLLYGYTTNESIIDPIIDKLLTKTSFQTAIQQYKKIVLLSGAAQSQDLNDLMKHFQFLSNDNLAIDASGASVLTSTLDMLKRVVSILNKLKK
;
A
#
# COMPACT_ATOMS: atom_id res chain seq x y z
N MET A 1 -22.39 -5.20 5.12
CA MET A 1 -23.69 -5.09 5.81
C MET A 1 -24.73 -6.06 5.24
N PHE A 2 -24.97 -6.07 3.92
CA PHE A 2 -25.87 -7.05 3.28
C PHE A 2 -25.48 -8.52 3.53
N SER A 3 -24.19 -8.87 3.46
CA SER A 3 -23.73 -10.22 3.75
C SER A 3 -23.93 -10.64 5.22
N LEU A 4 -23.96 -9.69 6.16
CA LEU A 4 -24.22 -9.95 7.59
C LEU A 4 -25.71 -10.18 7.88
N LEU A 5 -26.60 -9.63 7.06
CA LEU A 5 -28.05 -9.75 7.22
C LEU A 5 -28.60 -11.04 6.59
N HIS A 6 -27.83 -11.69 5.70
CA HIS A 6 -28.27 -12.85 4.94
C HIS A 6 -27.74 -14.19 5.49
N SER A 7 -26.79 -14.17 6.44
CA SER A 7 -26.25 -15.38 7.05
C SER A 7 -27.30 -16.05 7.94
N GLN A 8 -27.75 -17.25 7.56
CA GLN A 8 -28.59 -18.09 8.41
C GLN A 8 -27.76 -18.59 9.61
N TYR A 9 -27.84 -17.85 10.71
CA TYR A 9 -27.07 -18.06 11.94
C TYR A 9 -27.28 -19.42 12.64
N ILE A 10 -28.29 -20.16 12.21
CA ILE A 10 -28.68 -21.46 12.78
C ILE A 10 -27.81 -22.59 12.22
N ASN A 11 -27.20 -22.39 11.04
CA ASN A 11 -26.34 -23.38 10.39
C ASN A 11 -24.85 -23.04 10.62
N ASN A 12 -24.03 -24.05 10.90
CA ASN A 12 -22.58 -23.88 11.13
C ASN A 12 -21.87 -23.16 9.96
N GLU A 13 -22.27 -23.42 8.71
CA GLU A 13 -21.73 -22.73 7.53
C GLU A 13 -22.13 -21.25 7.48
N GLY A 14 -23.39 -20.93 7.82
CA GLY A 14 -23.87 -19.55 7.91
C GLY A 14 -23.16 -18.77 8.99
N PHE A 15 -22.81 -19.44 10.09
CA PHE A 15 -22.03 -18.84 11.18
C PHE A 15 -20.60 -18.47 10.75
N LEU A 16 -19.91 -19.35 10.03
CA LEU A 16 -18.57 -19.05 9.50
C LEU A 16 -18.59 -17.88 8.52
N ILE A 17 -19.58 -17.84 7.61
CA ILE A 17 -19.77 -16.72 6.68
C ILE A 17 -20.01 -15.42 7.45
N PHE A 18 -20.79 -15.46 8.54
CA PHE A 18 -21.00 -14.29 9.38
C PHE A 18 -19.69 -13.81 10.02
N ILE A 19 -18.91 -14.71 10.63
CA ILE A 19 -17.64 -14.33 11.27
C ILE A 19 -16.72 -13.67 10.26
N GLN A 20 -16.57 -14.25 9.07
CA GLN A 20 -15.72 -13.69 8.03
C GLN A 20 -16.24 -12.32 7.56
N ALA A 21 -17.55 -12.16 7.43
CA ALA A 21 -18.14 -10.87 7.10
C ALA A 21 -17.95 -9.82 8.22
N ALA A 22 -17.97 -10.23 9.48
CA ALA A 22 -17.73 -9.35 10.62
C ALA A 22 -16.25 -8.95 10.73
N HIS A 23 -15.34 -9.90 10.50
CA HIS A 23 -13.90 -9.66 10.40
C HIS A 23 -13.60 -8.63 9.31
N ASN A 24 -14.05 -8.87 8.07
CA ASN A 24 -13.81 -7.97 6.95
C ASN A 24 -14.44 -6.58 7.15
N LEU A 25 -15.62 -6.52 7.80
CA LEU A 25 -16.23 -5.24 8.16
C LEU A 25 -15.37 -4.48 9.16
N GLY A 26 -14.89 -5.14 10.22
CA GLY A 26 -14.02 -4.54 11.22
C GLY A 26 -12.72 -4.02 10.60
N GLU A 27 -12.12 -4.79 9.71
CA GLU A 27 -10.90 -4.41 8.99
C GLU A 27 -11.10 -3.18 8.11
N ASN A 28 -12.15 -3.17 7.28
CA ASN A 28 -12.47 -2.02 6.42
C ASN A 28 -12.75 -0.76 7.24
N VAL A 29 -13.54 -0.89 8.31
CA VAL A 29 -13.82 0.24 9.22
C VAL A 29 -12.54 0.77 9.87
N CYS A 30 -11.64 -0.13 10.28
CA CYS A 30 -10.34 0.25 10.84
C CYS A 30 -9.50 1.06 9.83
N ILE A 31 -9.43 0.60 8.58
CA ILE A 31 -8.75 1.30 7.49
C ILE A 31 -9.38 2.67 7.20
N ASP A 32 -10.72 2.75 7.17
CA ASP A 32 -11.43 4.02 6.96
C ASP A 32 -11.08 5.06 8.03
N PHE A 33 -10.98 4.65 9.29
CA PHE A 33 -10.56 5.53 10.37
C PHE A 33 -9.09 5.92 10.28
N ILE A 34 -8.21 5.00 9.87
CA ILE A 34 -6.81 5.32 9.59
C ILE A 34 -6.72 6.44 8.56
N LEU A 35 -7.44 6.30 7.44
CA LEU A 35 -7.49 7.30 6.38
C LEU A 35 -8.03 8.64 6.87
N HIS A 36 -9.06 8.62 7.72
CA HIS A 36 -9.68 9.86 8.22
C HIS A 36 -8.74 10.71 9.09
N TYR A 37 -7.93 10.07 9.94
CA TYR A 37 -7.04 10.78 10.88
C TYR A 37 -5.62 11.01 10.34
N GLN A 38 -5.29 10.49 9.14
CA GLN A 38 -3.97 10.67 8.53
C GLN A 38 -3.81 12.06 7.89
N SER A 39 -2.68 12.71 8.16
CA SER A 39 -2.24 13.92 7.45
C SER A 39 -1.46 13.54 6.18
N LEU A 40 -1.89 14.07 5.02
CA LEU A 40 -1.23 13.80 3.73
C LEU A 40 0.22 14.33 3.67
N GLN A 41 0.50 15.43 4.37
CA GLN A 41 1.85 16.01 4.41
C GLN A 41 2.80 15.19 5.29
N GLU A 42 2.32 14.70 6.43
CA GLU A 42 3.09 13.77 7.27
C GLU A 42 3.30 12.44 6.54
N LEU A 43 2.31 12.00 5.77
CA LEU A 43 2.39 10.78 4.98
C LEU A 43 3.52 10.86 3.96
N LYS A 44 3.62 11.95 3.18
CA LYS A 44 4.70 12.12 2.21
C LYS A 44 6.08 12.10 2.88
N ASN A 45 6.25 12.85 3.97
CA ASN A 45 7.53 12.91 4.69
C ASN A 45 7.92 11.55 5.29
N ASN A 46 6.93 10.82 5.82
CA ASN A 46 7.17 9.51 6.40
C ASN A 46 7.44 8.44 5.34
N LEU A 47 6.78 8.53 4.18
CA LEU A 47 7.02 7.67 3.03
C LEU A 47 8.46 7.90 2.52
N GLU A 48 8.88 9.14 2.32
CA GLU A 48 10.28 9.45 1.97
C GLU A 48 11.26 8.87 3.00
N SER A 49 10.97 9.02 4.30
CA SER A 49 11.80 8.46 5.37
C SER A 49 11.85 6.92 5.34
N ALA A 50 10.72 6.26 5.12
CA ALA A 50 10.62 4.80 5.00
C ALA A 50 11.35 4.26 3.76
N LEU A 51 11.38 5.05 2.69
CA LEU A 51 12.09 4.75 1.45
C LEU A 51 13.59 5.11 1.51
N GLY A 52 14.08 5.65 2.64
CA GLY A 52 15.47 6.08 2.79
C GLY A 52 15.84 7.32 1.97
N LEU A 53 14.84 8.06 1.48
CA LEU A 53 14.99 9.30 0.73
C LEU A 53 15.05 10.48 1.71
N GLN A 54 15.85 11.51 1.38
CA GLN A 54 15.75 12.78 2.11
C GLN A 54 14.44 13.48 1.74
N GLN A 55 13.99 14.38 2.61
CA GLN A 55 12.75 15.13 2.36
C GLN A 55 12.80 15.87 1.02
N GLY A 56 11.75 15.71 0.21
CA GLY A 56 11.65 16.29 -1.12
C GLY A 56 12.47 15.61 -2.20
N GLN A 57 13.04 14.42 -1.94
CA GLN A 57 13.75 13.62 -2.95
C GLN A 57 12.87 12.58 -3.63
N PHE A 58 11.59 12.48 -3.28
CA PHE A 58 10.67 11.64 -4.02
C PHE A 58 10.64 12.08 -5.50
N PRO A 59 10.86 11.15 -6.46
CA PRO A 59 10.95 11.52 -7.87
C PRO A 59 9.68 12.20 -8.37
N GLU A 60 9.83 13.26 -9.15
CA GLU A 60 8.67 13.84 -9.85
C GLU A 60 8.14 12.86 -10.91
N PRO A 61 6.81 12.80 -11.14
CA PRO A 61 6.21 11.84 -12.08
C PRO A 61 6.86 11.82 -13.48
N ALA A 62 7.21 12.99 -14.02
CA ALA A 62 7.86 13.11 -15.32
C ALA A 62 9.29 12.54 -15.35
N ILE A 63 10.03 12.67 -14.24
CA ILE A 63 11.38 12.12 -14.09
C ILE A 63 11.31 10.60 -13.97
N GLU A 64 10.39 10.11 -13.14
CA GLU A 64 10.16 8.69 -12.93
C GLU A 64 9.81 7.97 -14.23
N GLU A 65 8.83 8.49 -14.98
CA GLU A 65 8.43 7.95 -16.27
C GLU A 65 9.61 7.87 -17.25
N LYS A 66 10.42 8.93 -17.31
CA LYS A 66 11.61 8.99 -18.15
C LYS A 66 12.64 7.93 -17.74
N ILE A 67 12.90 7.76 -16.44
CA ILE A 67 13.83 6.77 -15.92
C ILE A 67 13.37 5.35 -16.27
N LEU A 68 12.10 5.02 -16.02
CA LEU A 68 11.53 3.70 -16.34
C LEU A 68 11.62 3.38 -17.84
N LYS A 69 11.31 4.35 -18.71
CA LYS A 69 11.44 4.19 -20.18
C LYS A 69 12.89 3.97 -20.60
N LEU A 70 13.84 4.68 -19.98
CA LEU A 70 15.26 4.51 -20.25
C LEU A 70 15.78 3.14 -19.80
N ILE A 71 15.34 2.63 -18.65
CA ILE A 71 15.69 1.29 -18.18
C ILE A 71 15.27 0.23 -19.21
N ILE A 72 14.04 0.31 -19.72
CA ILE A 72 13.54 -0.63 -20.75
C ILE A 72 14.39 -0.54 -22.02
N LEU A 73 14.74 0.67 -22.47
CA LEU A 73 15.52 0.89 -23.68
C LEU A 73 16.96 0.39 -23.52
N LEU A 74 17.61 0.72 -22.40
CA LEU A 74 18.98 0.30 -22.11
C LEU A 74 19.07 -1.21 -22.03
N ILE A 75 18.18 -1.87 -21.31
CA ILE A 75 18.23 -3.34 -21.19
C ILE A 75 17.99 -4.05 -22.53
N LYS A 76 17.23 -3.44 -23.45
CA LYS A 76 17.03 -3.98 -24.80
C LYS A 76 18.21 -3.74 -25.74
N CYS A 77 18.86 -2.59 -25.63
CA CYS A 77 19.84 -2.12 -26.62
C CYS A 77 21.29 -2.20 -26.17
N SER A 78 21.53 -2.30 -24.86
CA SER A 78 22.87 -2.31 -24.27
C SER A 78 23.03 -3.56 -23.41
N GLY A 79 24.21 -4.19 -23.49
CA GLY A 79 24.59 -5.32 -22.64
C GLY A 79 24.82 -4.87 -21.20
N ILE A 80 23.76 -4.47 -20.52
CA ILE A 80 23.80 -4.11 -19.09
C ILE A 80 24.23 -5.35 -18.33
N SER A 81 25.35 -5.25 -17.63
CA SER A 81 26.01 -6.41 -17.00
C SER A 81 25.81 -6.48 -15.50
N SER A 82 25.43 -5.37 -14.87
CA SER A 82 25.25 -5.24 -13.42
C SER A 82 24.34 -4.08 -13.03
N GLU A 83 23.88 -4.07 -11.77
CA GLU A 83 23.16 -2.94 -11.16
C GLU A 83 23.93 -1.62 -11.31
N GLN A 84 25.24 -1.62 -11.02
CA GLN A 84 26.08 -0.43 -11.12
C GLN A 84 26.17 0.09 -12.56
N HIS A 85 26.28 -0.82 -13.54
CA HIS A 85 26.30 -0.47 -14.95
C HIS A 85 24.95 0.13 -15.40
N LEU A 86 23.83 -0.41 -14.92
CA LEU A 86 22.49 0.15 -15.19
C LEU A 86 22.35 1.55 -14.60
N MET A 87 22.65 1.71 -13.31
CA MET A 87 22.55 2.99 -12.60
C MET A 87 23.40 4.07 -13.28
N TYR A 88 24.66 3.75 -13.61
CA TYR A 88 25.54 4.66 -14.33
C TYR A 88 24.96 5.05 -15.70
N SER A 89 24.54 4.07 -16.49
CA SER A 89 24.01 4.31 -17.85
C SER A 89 22.75 5.17 -17.83
N VAL A 90 21.81 4.89 -16.94
CA VAL A 90 20.58 5.70 -16.78
C VAL A 90 20.95 7.12 -16.34
N THR A 91 21.79 7.27 -15.32
CA THR A 91 22.20 8.58 -14.78
C THR A 91 22.83 9.45 -15.86
N GLN A 92 23.74 8.90 -16.66
CA GLN A 92 24.38 9.62 -17.77
C GLN A 92 23.38 10.10 -18.82
N LEU A 93 22.40 9.27 -19.19
CA LEU A 93 21.39 9.65 -20.19
C LEU A 93 20.39 10.68 -19.66
N VAL A 94 20.08 10.66 -18.37
CA VAL A 94 19.16 11.63 -17.76
C VAL A 94 19.84 12.99 -17.52
N GLN A 95 21.08 12.99 -17.01
CA GLN A 95 21.84 14.21 -16.70
C GLN A 95 22.18 15.08 -17.91
N ARG A 96 22.36 14.48 -19.10
CA ARG A 96 22.62 15.20 -20.36
C ARG A 96 21.51 16.19 -20.78
N LYS A 97 20.38 16.25 -20.06
CA LYS A 97 19.23 17.11 -20.32
C LYS A 97 18.98 18.15 -19.20
N ASP A 98 20.04 18.66 -18.58
CA ASP A 98 20.03 19.78 -17.61
C ASP A 98 19.22 19.58 -16.31
N GLN A 99 19.08 18.33 -15.84
CA GLN A 99 18.50 18.04 -14.52
C GLN A 99 19.60 17.87 -13.47
N LYS A 100 19.77 18.88 -12.59
CA LYS A 100 20.69 18.79 -11.44
C LYS A 100 20.12 17.79 -10.41
N ASN A 101 20.98 16.93 -9.85
CA ASN A 101 20.71 16.02 -8.73
C ASN A 101 19.73 14.84 -8.99
N ILE A 102 19.87 14.14 -10.13
CA ILE A 102 19.00 12.99 -10.47
C ILE A 102 19.44 11.65 -9.85
N GLN A 103 20.68 11.57 -9.35
CA GLN A 103 21.29 10.32 -8.90
C GLN A 103 20.48 9.61 -7.80
N PRO A 104 19.96 10.30 -6.76
CA PRO A 104 19.13 9.66 -5.75
C PRO A 104 17.87 9.01 -6.33
N SER A 105 17.19 9.68 -7.27
CA SER A 105 15.99 9.15 -7.92
C SER A 105 16.29 7.92 -8.78
N VAL A 106 17.42 7.91 -9.50
CA VAL A 106 17.84 6.75 -10.30
C VAL A 106 18.18 5.56 -9.40
N GLU A 107 18.95 5.80 -8.34
CA GLU A 107 19.32 4.77 -7.36
C GLU A 107 18.10 4.15 -6.69
N TYR A 108 17.17 4.98 -6.27
CA TYR A 108 15.89 4.56 -5.71
C TYR A 108 15.10 3.67 -6.68
N ILE A 109 14.84 4.14 -7.90
CA ILE A 109 14.01 3.41 -8.87
C ILE A 109 14.66 2.09 -9.26
N VAL A 110 15.97 2.07 -9.49
CA VAL A 110 16.69 0.84 -9.86
C VAL A 110 16.66 -0.18 -8.73
N ARG A 111 16.94 0.23 -7.48
CA ARG A 111 16.86 -0.68 -6.33
C ARG A 111 15.46 -1.24 -6.12
N LEU A 112 14.45 -0.38 -6.23
CA LEU A 112 13.06 -0.79 -6.07
C LEU A 112 12.66 -1.82 -7.13
N LEU A 113 13.12 -1.67 -8.38
CA LEU A 113 12.88 -2.67 -9.42
C LEU A 113 13.66 -3.97 -9.18
N LEU A 114 14.87 -3.91 -8.62
CA LEU A 114 15.67 -5.09 -8.28
C LEU A 114 15.07 -5.92 -7.14
N ASP A 115 14.35 -5.28 -6.22
CA ASP A 115 13.59 -5.95 -5.16
C ASP A 115 12.36 -6.72 -5.67
N VAL A 116 12.02 -6.56 -6.94
CA VAL A 116 10.90 -7.25 -7.59
C VAL A 116 11.46 -8.18 -8.67
N PRO A 117 10.89 -9.38 -8.90
CA PRO A 117 11.47 -10.34 -9.84
C PRO A 117 11.19 -9.97 -11.31
N CYS A 118 11.55 -8.75 -11.71
CA CYS A 118 11.38 -8.21 -13.06
C CYS A 118 12.59 -8.42 -13.96
N PHE A 119 13.76 -8.68 -13.38
CA PHE A 119 14.99 -8.98 -14.10
C PHE A 119 15.33 -10.48 -14.07
N GLU A 120 16.06 -10.90 -15.09
CA GLU A 120 16.78 -12.18 -15.17
C GLU A 120 18.24 -11.87 -15.46
N ILE A 121 19.13 -12.66 -14.85
CA ILE A 121 20.58 -12.54 -15.08
C ILE A 121 20.98 -13.75 -15.92
N GLU A 122 21.39 -13.49 -17.15
CA GLU A 122 22.00 -14.50 -18.01
C GLU A 122 23.51 -14.45 -17.86
N GLN A 123 24.11 -15.59 -17.52
CA GLN A 123 25.56 -15.76 -17.45
C GLN A 123 26.04 -16.65 -18.60
N VAL A 124 26.92 -16.12 -19.43
CA VAL A 124 27.56 -16.84 -20.54
C VAL A 124 29.07 -16.75 -20.35
N GLY A 125 29.67 -17.83 -19.87
CA GLY A 125 31.08 -17.86 -19.50
C GLY A 125 31.38 -16.88 -18.36
N GLU A 126 32.29 -15.93 -18.59
CA GLU A 126 32.63 -14.86 -17.63
C GLU A 126 31.75 -13.61 -17.77
N SER A 127 30.86 -13.56 -18.76
CA SER A 127 30.02 -12.39 -19.02
C SER A 127 28.64 -12.55 -18.39
N SER A 128 28.23 -11.58 -17.58
CA SER A 128 26.86 -11.44 -17.08
C SER A 128 26.09 -10.39 -17.87
N SER A 129 24.82 -10.66 -18.17
CA SER A 129 23.88 -9.68 -18.72
C SER A 129 22.56 -9.71 -17.97
N MET A 130 21.99 -8.53 -17.74
CA MET A 130 20.71 -8.32 -17.09
C MET A 130 19.66 -8.09 -18.16
N GLN A 131 18.59 -8.88 -18.12
CA GLN A 131 17.46 -8.78 -19.04
C GLN A 131 16.17 -8.56 -18.27
N LEU A 132 15.22 -7.87 -18.89
CA LEU A 132 13.84 -7.78 -18.38
C LEU A 132 13.08 -9.02 -18.83
N LYS A 133 12.39 -9.67 -17.88
CA LYS A 133 11.49 -10.78 -18.23
C LYS A 133 10.47 -10.32 -19.27
N PRO A 134 10.03 -11.21 -20.19
CA PRO A 134 9.10 -10.85 -21.27
C PRO A 134 7.85 -10.09 -20.80
N ALA A 135 7.34 -10.41 -19.60
CA ALA A 135 6.18 -9.76 -19.00
C ALA A 135 6.37 -8.26 -18.71
N PHE A 136 7.60 -7.78 -18.52
CA PHE A 136 7.94 -6.42 -18.07
C PHE A 136 8.66 -5.57 -19.12
N GLN A 137 8.74 -6.05 -20.37
CA GLN A 137 9.41 -5.32 -21.46
C GLN A 137 8.58 -4.16 -22.03
N LYS A 138 7.33 -3.98 -21.57
CA LYS A 138 6.45 -2.85 -21.91
C LYS A 138 6.39 -1.88 -20.73
N TYR A 139 6.33 -0.58 -21.03
CA TYR A 139 6.27 0.48 -20.02
C TYR A 139 5.14 0.25 -19.02
N GLU A 140 3.91 0.00 -19.48
CA GLU A 140 2.76 -0.17 -18.57
C GLU A 140 2.90 -1.36 -17.63
N SER A 141 3.50 -2.45 -18.10
CA SER A 141 3.75 -3.62 -17.25
C SER A 141 4.79 -3.33 -16.18
N LEU A 142 5.91 -2.69 -16.55
CA LEU A 142 6.96 -2.34 -15.59
C LEU A 142 6.47 -1.26 -14.61
N ARG A 143 5.71 -0.28 -15.10
CA ARG A 143 5.13 0.80 -14.30
C ARG A 143 4.16 0.25 -13.25
N ARG A 144 3.26 -0.67 -13.62
CA ARG A 144 2.37 -1.32 -12.63
C ARG A 144 3.13 -2.06 -11.53
N VAL A 145 4.24 -2.72 -11.87
CA VAL A 145 5.07 -3.41 -10.89
C VAL A 145 5.73 -2.42 -9.94
N TYR A 146 6.26 -1.33 -10.50
CA TYR A 146 6.84 -0.24 -9.75
C TYR A 146 5.82 0.40 -8.79
N ASP A 147 4.65 0.80 -9.29
CA ASP A 147 3.58 1.40 -8.47
C ASP A 147 3.14 0.43 -7.36
N SER A 148 2.95 -0.85 -7.69
CA SER A 148 2.57 -1.87 -6.71
C SER A 148 3.60 -2.01 -5.60
N LYS A 149 4.89 -1.85 -5.89
CA LYS A 149 5.94 -1.95 -4.87
C LYS A 149 5.97 -0.72 -3.97
N ILE A 150 5.76 0.49 -4.51
CA ILE A 150 5.63 1.71 -3.69
C ILE A 150 4.46 1.59 -2.73
N ILE A 151 3.29 1.20 -3.25
CA ILE A 151 2.07 1.07 -2.43
C ILE A 151 2.26 -0.02 -1.37
N GLU A 152 2.88 -1.15 -1.71
CA GLU A 152 3.19 -2.22 -0.76
C GLU A 152 4.09 -1.72 0.38
N MET A 153 5.18 -1.01 0.06
CA MET A 153 6.08 -0.45 1.07
C MET A 153 5.36 0.57 1.97
N ALA A 154 4.53 1.42 1.38
CA ALA A 154 3.73 2.39 2.14
C ALA A 154 2.78 1.68 3.12
N MET A 155 2.06 0.66 2.66
CA MET A 155 1.16 -0.15 3.50
C MET A 155 1.91 -0.88 4.61
N GLN A 156 3.10 -1.43 4.34
CA GLN A 156 3.98 -2.05 5.34
C GLN A 156 4.39 -1.05 6.43
N CYS A 157 4.58 0.22 6.06
CA CYS A 157 4.84 1.30 7.01
C CYS A 157 3.57 1.89 7.65
N GLY A 158 2.40 1.39 7.28
CA GLY A 158 1.10 1.80 7.83
C GLY A 158 0.44 2.99 7.16
N PHE A 159 0.90 3.34 5.96
CA PHE A 159 0.34 4.42 5.17
C PHE A 159 -0.71 3.87 4.22
N TYR A 160 -1.93 4.38 4.36
CA TYR A 160 -3.02 4.09 3.46
C TYR A 160 -3.37 5.41 2.77
N MET A 161 -3.62 5.35 1.47
CA MET A 161 -4.12 6.49 0.71
C MET A 161 -5.23 5.99 -0.21
N PRO A 162 -6.28 6.78 -0.42
CA PRO A 162 -7.27 6.49 -1.44
C PRO A 162 -6.61 6.51 -2.83
N PRO A 163 -7.23 5.82 -3.81
CA PRO A 163 -6.71 5.72 -5.17
C PRO A 163 -6.44 7.08 -5.83
N GLU A 164 -7.30 8.07 -5.60
CA GLU A 164 -7.15 9.43 -6.11
C GLU A 164 -5.84 10.08 -5.65
N GLN A 165 -5.49 9.92 -4.36
CA GLN A 165 -4.26 10.48 -3.79
C GLN A 165 -3.02 9.75 -4.30
N TRP A 166 -3.09 8.43 -4.45
CA TRP A 166 -2.02 7.66 -5.10
C TRP A 166 -1.82 8.08 -6.55
N SER A 167 -2.90 8.27 -7.30
CA SER A 167 -2.85 8.77 -8.68
C SER A 167 -2.17 10.14 -8.72
N LEU A 168 -2.58 11.06 -7.84
CA LEU A 168 -1.96 12.38 -7.74
C LEU A 168 -0.46 12.29 -7.38
N LEU A 169 -0.07 11.44 -6.44
CA LEU A 169 1.32 11.29 -5.99
C LEU A 169 2.23 10.70 -7.09
N LEU A 170 1.79 9.61 -7.73
CA LEU A 170 2.61 8.85 -8.67
C LEU A 170 2.58 9.42 -10.09
N TYR A 171 1.48 10.06 -10.47
CA TYR A 171 1.26 10.53 -11.84
C TYR A 171 1.10 12.05 -11.95
N GLY A 172 0.77 12.75 -10.85
CA GLY A 172 0.53 14.19 -10.86
C GLY A 172 -0.90 14.59 -11.25
N TYR A 173 -1.79 13.62 -11.44
CA TYR A 173 -3.19 13.82 -11.82
C TYR A 173 -4.06 12.69 -11.29
N THR A 174 -5.38 12.91 -11.20
CA THR A 174 -6.31 11.95 -10.58
C THR A 174 -6.90 10.92 -11.56
N THR A 175 -6.60 11.02 -12.86
CA THR A 175 -7.26 10.17 -13.87
C THR A 175 -6.78 8.71 -13.91
N ASN A 176 -5.83 8.29 -13.07
CA ASN A 176 -5.29 6.92 -13.06
C ASN A 176 -5.82 6.05 -11.92
N GLU A 177 -6.92 6.46 -11.27
CA GLU A 177 -7.60 5.65 -10.24
C GLU A 177 -7.86 4.21 -10.70
N SER A 178 -8.35 4.00 -11.92
CA SER A 178 -8.61 2.65 -12.46
C SER A 178 -7.37 1.77 -12.60
N ILE A 179 -6.17 2.35 -12.61
CA ILE A 179 -4.90 1.60 -12.59
C ILE A 179 -4.51 1.24 -11.15
N ILE A 180 -4.80 2.14 -10.21
CA ILE A 180 -4.41 2.04 -8.80
C ILE A 180 -5.37 1.17 -7.99
N ASP A 181 -6.69 1.28 -8.19
CA ASP A 181 -7.70 0.51 -7.44
C ASP A 181 -7.36 -0.99 -7.38
N PRO A 182 -7.09 -1.66 -8.53
CA PRO A 182 -6.84 -3.09 -8.51
C PRO A 182 -5.52 -3.46 -7.81
N ILE A 183 -4.57 -2.53 -7.76
CA ILE A 183 -3.30 -2.71 -7.03
C ILE A 183 -3.57 -2.67 -5.53
N ILE A 184 -4.31 -1.66 -5.07
CA ILE A 184 -4.71 -1.52 -3.66
C ILE A 184 -5.49 -2.74 -3.21
N ASP A 185 -6.53 -3.15 -3.95
CA ASP A 185 -7.34 -4.33 -3.61
C ASP A 185 -6.48 -5.58 -3.46
N LYS A 186 -5.55 -5.80 -4.39
CA LYS A 186 -4.63 -6.94 -4.35
C LYS A 186 -3.68 -6.89 -3.15
N LEU A 187 -3.25 -5.71 -2.70
CA LEU A 187 -2.35 -5.57 -1.56
C LEU A 187 -3.10 -5.64 -0.22
N LEU A 188 -4.33 -5.15 -0.17
CA LEU A 188 -5.20 -5.28 1.01
C LEU A 188 -5.48 -6.74 1.32
N THR A 189 -5.73 -7.59 0.30
CA THR A 189 -5.89 -9.05 0.54
C THR A 189 -4.66 -9.74 1.13
N LYS A 190 -3.48 -9.12 1.10
CA LYS A 190 -2.25 -9.63 1.73
C LYS A 190 -1.99 -9.03 3.11
N THR A 191 -2.64 -7.94 3.46
CA THR A 191 -2.45 -7.26 4.73
C THR A 191 -3.32 -7.92 5.78
N SER A 192 -2.80 -8.12 7.00
CA SER A 192 -3.61 -8.68 8.08
C SER A 192 -4.34 -7.59 8.85
N PHE A 193 -5.52 -7.92 9.38
CA PHE A 193 -6.28 -7.02 10.23
C PHE A 193 -5.45 -6.59 11.47
N GLN A 194 -4.58 -7.46 11.99
CA GLN A 194 -3.68 -7.12 13.09
C GLN A 194 -2.70 -5.99 12.73
N THR A 195 -2.17 -5.98 11.51
CA THR A 195 -1.32 -4.88 11.02
C THR A 195 -2.13 -3.58 10.95
N ALA A 196 -3.36 -3.60 10.42
CA ALA A 196 -4.22 -2.42 10.40
C ALA A 196 -4.48 -1.87 11.82
N ILE A 197 -4.75 -2.74 12.81
CA ILE A 197 -4.98 -2.34 14.20
C ILE A 197 -3.77 -1.63 14.82
N GLN A 198 -2.56 -2.14 14.59
CA GLN A 198 -1.34 -1.50 15.08
C GLN A 198 -1.19 -0.07 14.54
N GLN A 199 -1.57 0.13 13.28
CA GLN A 199 -1.49 1.44 12.63
C GLN A 199 -2.59 2.39 13.10
N TYR A 200 -3.82 1.91 13.23
CA TYR A 200 -4.90 2.66 13.86
C TYR A 200 -4.50 3.16 15.25
N LYS A 201 -3.86 2.30 16.07
CA LYS A 201 -3.34 2.69 17.39
C LYS A 201 -2.32 3.82 17.29
N LYS A 202 -1.36 3.72 16.37
CA LYS A 202 -0.34 4.75 16.17
C LYS A 202 -0.95 6.10 15.79
N ILE A 203 -1.90 6.11 14.86
CA ILE A 203 -2.54 7.34 14.36
C ILE A 203 -3.41 7.99 15.43
N VAL A 204 -4.20 7.20 16.19
CA VAL A 204 -5.00 7.74 17.30
C VAL A 204 -4.12 8.38 18.38
N LEU A 205 -2.93 7.81 18.63
CA LEU A 205 -1.95 8.40 19.56
C LEU A 205 -1.36 9.71 19.02
N LEU A 206 -0.97 9.75 17.75
CA LEU A 206 -0.31 10.91 17.13
C LEU A 206 -1.28 12.08 16.88
N SER A 207 -2.54 11.79 16.51
CA SER A 207 -3.57 12.79 16.22
C SER A 207 -4.09 13.55 17.45
N GLY A 208 -3.57 13.26 18.66
CA GLY A 208 -4.10 13.82 19.91
C GLY A 208 -5.51 13.30 20.27
N ALA A 209 -6.08 12.42 19.45
CA ALA A 209 -7.40 11.82 19.65
C ALA A 209 -7.38 10.67 20.69
N ALA A 210 -6.23 10.39 21.32
CA ALA A 210 -6.05 9.38 22.36
C ALA A 210 -7.01 9.55 23.56
N GLN A 211 -7.54 10.76 23.78
CA GLN A 211 -8.51 11.05 24.83
C GLN A 211 -9.95 10.67 24.45
N SER A 212 -10.21 10.32 23.18
CA SER A 212 -11.52 9.88 22.73
C SER A 212 -11.81 8.47 23.24
N GLN A 213 -12.74 8.37 24.19
CA GLN A 213 -13.22 7.09 24.71
C GLN A 213 -13.81 6.21 23.60
N ASP A 214 -14.48 6.82 22.60
CA ASP A 214 -15.06 6.07 21.49
C ASP A 214 -14.02 5.42 20.59
N LEU A 215 -12.89 6.10 20.31
CA LEU A 215 -11.79 5.53 19.51
C LEU A 215 -11.07 4.41 20.27
N ASN A 216 -10.89 4.58 21.58
CA ASN A 216 -10.30 3.57 22.45
C ASN A 216 -11.19 2.33 22.60
N ASP A 217 -12.51 2.52 22.61
CA ASP A 217 -13.43 1.39 22.67
C ASP A 217 -13.57 0.68 21.31
N LEU A 218 -13.50 1.40 20.19
CA LEU A 218 -13.37 0.79 18.85
C LEU A 218 -12.15 -0.15 18.77
N MET A 219 -11.02 0.24 19.37
CA MET A 219 -9.82 -0.59 19.44
C MET A 219 -10.10 -1.98 20.01
N LYS A 220 -10.90 -2.07 21.08
CA LYS A 220 -11.25 -3.34 21.73
C LYS A 220 -12.07 -4.23 20.79
N HIS A 221 -13.00 -3.64 20.04
CA HIS A 221 -13.80 -4.35 19.06
C HIS A 221 -12.95 -4.85 17.88
N PHE A 222 -12.03 -4.02 17.37
CA PHE A 222 -11.11 -4.46 16.32
C PHE A 222 -10.23 -5.62 16.78
N GLN A 223 -9.63 -5.53 17.97
CA GLN A 223 -8.82 -6.61 18.55
C GLN A 223 -9.61 -7.91 18.73
N PHE A 224 -10.87 -7.80 19.14
CA PHE A 224 -11.74 -8.96 19.24
C PHE A 224 -12.00 -9.56 17.87
N LEU A 225 -12.35 -8.74 16.86
CA LEU A 225 -12.69 -9.19 15.50
C LEU A 225 -11.48 -9.65 14.66
N SER A 226 -10.25 -9.30 15.05
CA SER A 226 -9.03 -9.74 14.38
C SER A 226 -8.46 -11.06 14.91
N ASN A 227 -9.14 -11.71 15.85
CA ASN A 227 -8.66 -12.96 16.42
C ASN A 227 -8.94 -14.13 15.46
N ASP A 228 -7.88 -14.75 14.94
CA ASP A 228 -7.95 -15.84 13.97
C ASP A 228 -8.75 -17.06 14.48
N ASN A 229 -8.85 -17.24 15.80
CA ASN A 229 -9.61 -18.33 16.43
C ASN A 229 -11.07 -17.97 16.75
N LEU A 230 -11.60 -16.85 16.26
CA LEU A 230 -13.00 -16.44 16.49
C LEU A 230 -14.02 -17.52 16.17
N ALA A 231 -13.78 -18.32 15.13
CA ALA A 231 -14.67 -19.40 14.72
C ALA A 231 -14.72 -20.57 15.71
N ILE A 232 -13.71 -20.70 16.57
CA ILE A 232 -13.56 -21.80 17.54
C ILE A 232 -13.97 -21.32 18.94
N ASP A 233 -13.54 -20.10 19.29
CA ASP A 233 -13.56 -19.63 20.68
C ASP A 233 -14.79 -18.76 21.00
N ALA A 234 -15.48 -18.22 20.00
CA ALA A 234 -16.56 -17.26 20.21
C ALA A 234 -17.95 -17.84 19.90
N SER A 235 -18.90 -17.57 20.79
CA SER A 235 -20.31 -17.78 20.48
C SER A 235 -20.77 -16.77 19.44
N GLY A 236 -21.68 -17.17 18.56
CA GLY A 236 -22.16 -16.25 17.55
C GLY A 236 -22.87 -15.00 18.08
N ALA A 237 -23.48 -15.11 19.26
CA ALA A 237 -24.02 -13.97 19.97
C ALA A 237 -22.95 -12.95 20.37
N SER A 238 -21.74 -13.36 20.76
CA SER A 238 -20.67 -12.43 21.15
C SER A 238 -20.10 -11.70 19.94
N VAL A 239 -19.93 -12.39 18.81
CA VAL A 239 -19.48 -11.76 17.56
C VAL A 239 -20.50 -10.77 17.03
N LEU A 240 -21.80 -11.12 17.05
CA LEU A 240 -22.87 -10.21 16.68
C LEU A 240 -22.90 -8.98 17.58
N THR A 241 -22.82 -9.16 18.90
CA THR A 241 -22.86 -8.06 19.87
C THR A 241 -21.68 -7.12 19.66
N SER A 242 -20.46 -7.65 19.54
CA SER A 242 -19.27 -6.84 19.29
C SER A 242 -19.36 -6.07 17.96
N THR A 243 -19.86 -6.71 16.89
CA THR A 243 -20.03 -6.07 15.58
C THR A 243 -21.06 -4.94 15.62
N LEU A 244 -22.20 -5.15 16.29
CA LEU A 244 -23.23 -4.13 16.43
C LEU A 244 -22.77 -2.96 17.29
N ASP A 245 -22.08 -3.22 18.40
CA ASP A 245 -21.57 -2.17 19.28
C ASP A 245 -20.44 -1.37 18.62
N MET A 246 -19.56 -2.03 17.85
CA MET A 246 -18.61 -1.35 16.97
C MET A 246 -19.35 -0.37 16.04
N LEU A 247 -20.36 -0.83 15.29
CA LEU A 247 -21.11 0.01 14.36
C LEU A 247 -21.81 1.19 15.04
N LYS A 248 -22.40 0.98 16.23
CA LYS A 248 -22.99 2.09 17.01
C LYS A 248 -21.95 3.15 17.34
N ARG A 249 -20.72 2.76 17.69
CA ARG A 249 -19.63 3.69 17.97
C ARG A 249 -19.16 4.42 16.72
N VAL A 250 -19.04 3.73 15.59
CA VAL A 250 -18.76 4.38 14.30
C VAL A 250 -19.77 5.49 14.03
N VAL A 251 -21.06 5.20 14.16
CA VAL A 251 -22.14 6.20 13.96
C VAL A 251 -22.03 7.34 14.96
N SER A 252 -21.74 7.06 16.24
CA SER A 252 -21.50 8.09 17.27
C SER A 252 -20.37 9.05 16.88
N ILE A 253 -19.22 8.50 16.44
CA ILE A 253 -18.07 9.30 16.02
C ILE A 253 -18.39 10.12 14.78
N LEU A 254 -18.99 9.51 13.75
CA LEU A 254 -19.39 10.21 12.52
C LEU A 254 -20.37 11.36 12.80
N ASN A 255 -21.28 11.19 13.76
CA ASN A 255 -22.19 12.26 14.17
C ASN A 255 -21.47 13.41 14.90
N LYS A 256 -20.39 13.13 15.63
CA LYS A 256 -19.56 14.16 16.27
C LYS A 256 -18.70 14.91 15.25
N LEU A 257 -18.20 14.23 14.22
CA LEU A 257 -17.38 14.83 13.15
C LEU A 257 -18.16 15.73 12.19
N LYS A 258 -19.48 15.57 12.09
CA LYS A 258 -20.37 16.39 11.24
C LYS A 258 -20.82 17.71 11.88
N LYS A 259 -20.49 17.95 13.16
CA LYS A 259 -20.81 19.18 13.88
C LYS A 259 -19.59 20.09 13.96
#